data_AF-A0A2P5EKW1-F1
#
_entry.id   AF-A0A2P5EKW1-F1
#
_cell.length_a   1.000
_cell.length_b   1.000
_cell.length_c   1.000
_cell.angle_alpha   90.00
_cell.angle_beta   90.00
_cell.angle_gamma   90.00
#
_symmetry.space_group_name_H-M   'P 1'
#
loop_
_entity.id
_entity.type
_entity.pdbx_description
1 polymer ?
#
loop_
_entity_poly.entity_id
_entity_poly.type
_entity_poly.pdbx_seq_one_letter_code
_entity_poly.pdbx_strand_id
1 'polypeptide(L)'
;MALLPTALVIFFFGIIVAFIKRPKVLSDIKFGPSSMHVVQFSRHAWKEGFVKGTIPQLPLTVLNSVISVCKLSSDLFPGKELSAILVSMTVGIMNVVGCWFGAVPSCHGAGGLAAHYKFGGRSGGCVAFLGVAKLGLDLALGTSLVKILSQFPIGFLGVMLFFAGIELTMTSRKLSSVEDSFVMLICTVVSLVGSDTVLGF
;
A
#
# COMPACT_ATOMS: atom_id res chain seq x y z
N MET A 1 -27.81 -5.70 -7.01
CA MET A 1 -27.14 -5.40 -8.30
C MET A 1 -25.66 -5.20 -7.98
N ALA A 2 -24.78 -6.10 -8.40
CA ALA A 2 -23.35 -5.98 -8.11
C ALA A 2 -22.76 -4.85 -8.96
N LEU A 3 -22.61 -3.65 -8.39
CA LEU A 3 -21.92 -2.55 -9.05
C LEU A 3 -20.45 -2.96 -9.25
N LEU A 4 -19.99 -3.02 -10.50
CA LEU A 4 -18.57 -3.15 -10.79
C LEU A 4 -17.82 -2.03 -10.05
N PRO A 5 -16.75 -2.33 -9.30
CA PRO A 5 -15.99 -1.30 -8.59
C PRO A 5 -15.42 -0.32 -9.58
N THR A 6 -15.82 0.96 -9.48
CA THR A 6 -15.39 2.02 -10.39
C THR A 6 -13.86 2.11 -10.47
N ALA A 7 -13.14 1.87 -9.37
CA ALA A 7 -11.68 1.83 -9.36
C ALA A 7 -11.09 0.75 -10.28
N LEU A 8 -11.70 -0.43 -10.37
CA LEU A 8 -11.26 -1.48 -11.31
C LEU A 8 -11.53 -1.07 -12.76
N VAL A 9 -12.69 -0.46 -13.02
CA VAL A 9 -13.03 0.04 -14.36
C VAL A 9 -12.03 1.10 -14.81
N ILE A 10 -11.73 2.09 -13.95
CA ILE A 10 -10.74 3.13 -14.21
C ILE A 10 -9.35 2.52 -14.42
N PHE A 11 -8.97 1.53 -13.60
CA PHE A 11 -7.68 0.84 -13.74
C PHE A 11 -7.55 0.14 -15.10
N PHE A 12 -8.50 -0.73 -15.47
CA PHE A 12 -8.43 -1.42 -16.76
C PHE A 12 -8.52 -0.46 -17.95
N PHE A 13 -9.35 0.58 -17.85
CA PHE A 13 -9.41 1.63 -18.87
C PHE A 13 -8.06 2.37 -18.99
N GLY A 14 -7.41 2.68 -17.87
CA GLY A 14 -6.08 3.28 -17.85
C GLY A 14 -5.01 2.40 -18.49
N ILE A 15 -5.08 1.08 -18.29
CA ILE A 15 -4.21 0.10 -18.97
C ILE A 15 -4.45 0.13 -20.49
N ILE A 16 -5.70 0.12 -20.94
CA ILE A 16 -6.04 0.22 -22.38
C ILE A 16 -5.48 1.51 -22.97
N VAL A 17 -5.68 2.66 -22.31
CA VAL A 17 -5.15 3.96 -22.75
C VAL A 17 -3.61 3.95 -22.78
N ALA A 18 -2.96 3.29 -21.84
CA ALA A 18 -1.50 3.15 -21.81
C ALA A 18 -0.98 2.44 -23.08
N PHE A 19 -1.63 1.34 -23.49
CA PHE A 19 -1.29 0.63 -24.72
C PHE A 19 -1.59 1.44 -25.99
N ILE A 20 -2.70 2.17 -26.03
CA ILE A 20 -3.05 3.04 -27.17
C ILE A 20 -2.02 4.17 -27.32
N LYS A 21 -1.58 4.79 -26.22
CA LYS A 21 -0.59 5.87 -26.25
C LYS A 21 0.80 5.40 -26.66
N ARG A 22 1.19 4.18 -26.29
CA ARG A 22 2.50 3.61 -26.64
C ARG A 22 2.37 2.15 -27.10
N PRO A 23 1.93 1.91 -28.36
CA PRO A 23 1.78 0.55 -28.90
C PRO A 23 3.12 -0.22 -28.95
N LYS A 24 4.23 0.51 -29.12
CA LYS A 24 5.60 -0.04 -29.12
C LYS A 24 6.01 -0.72 -27.80
N VAL A 25 5.28 -0.50 -26.71
CA VAL A 25 5.54 -1.19 -25.44
C VAL A 25 5.42 -2.71 -25.61
N LEU A 26 4.51 -3.19 -26.47
CA LEU A 26 4.33 -4.62 -26.73
C LEU A 26 5.55 -5.26 -27.41
N SER A 27 6.22 -4.54 -28.31
CA SER A 27 7.45 -5.03 -28.96
C SER A 27 8.68 -4.97 -28.05
N ASP A 28 8.64 -4.15 -27.01
CA ASP A 28 9.74 -3.97 -26.05
C ASP A 28 9.62 -4.89 -24.82
N ILE A 29 8.61 -5.77 -24.79
CA ILE A 29 8.42 -6.75 -23.71
C ILE A 29 9.53 -7.80 -23.79
N LYS A 30 10.33 -7.86 -22.73
CA LYS A 30 11.24 -8.97 -22.45
C LYS A 30 10.64 -9.81 -21.34
N PHE A 31 10.54 -11.11 -21.56
CA PHE A 31 10.14 -12.04 -20.52
C PHE A 31 11.21 -12.10 -19.42
N GLY A 32 10.76 -12.25 -18.18
CA GLY A 32 11.61 -12.33 -17.00
C GLY A 32 12.28 -13.69 -16.83
N PRO A 33 12.90 -13.92 -15.66
CA PRO A 33 12.97 -13.01 -14.52
C PRO A 33 13.94 -11.83 -14.74
N SER A 34 13.71 -10.73 -14.03
CA SER A 34 14.67 -9.62 -13.95
C SER A 34 15.93 -10.04 -13.18
N SER A 35 17.07 -9.39 -13.44
CA SER A 35 18.24 -9.56 -12.60
C SER A 35 17.95 -9.06 -11.17
N MET A 36 18.32 -9.85 -10.18
CA MET A 36 18.22 -9.50 -8.78
C MET A 36 19.61 -9.13 -8.26
N HIS A 37 19.69 -8.01 -7.54
CA HIS A 37 20.92 -7.56 -6.91
C HIS A 37 20.66 -7.31 -5.43
N VAL A 38 21.63 -7.69 -4.60
CA VAL A 38 21.59 -7.38 -3.17
C VAL A 38 21.99 -5.93 -2.98
N VAL A 39 21.15 -5.16 -2.31
CA VAL A 39 21.40 -3.76 -1.98
C VAL A 39 22.54 -3.66 -0.98
N GLN A 40 23.54 -2.84 -1.30
CA GLN A 40 24.62 -2.51 -0.38
C GLN A 40 24.32 -1.20 0.34
N PHE A 41 24.36 -1.23 1.68
CA PHE A 41 24.10 -0.06 2.50
C PHE A 41 25.40 0.66 2.86
N SER A 42 25.54 1.92 2.43
CA SER A 42 26.61 2.77 2.94
C SER A 42 26.29 3.23 4.36
N ARG A 43 27.31 3.55 5.16
CA ARG A 43 27.11 4.12 6.50
C ARG A 43 26.28 5.41 6.48
N HIS A 44 26.44 6.21 5.42
CA HIS A 44 25.68 7.44 5.23
C HIS A 44 24.21 7.14 4.98
N ALA A 45 23.90 6.23 4.05
CA ALA A 45 22.54 5.80 3.75
C ALA A 45 21.86 5.17 4.97
N TRP A 46 22.60 4.41 5.78
CA TRP A 46 22.08 3.84 7.03
C TRP A 46 21.71 4.92 8.04
N LYS A 47 22.59 5.92 8.26
CA LYS A 47 22.31 7.03 9.18
C LYS A 47 21.13 7.87 8.70
N GLU A 48 21.07 8.17 7.41
CA GLU A 48 19.98 8.93 6.82
C GLU A 48 18.66 8.17 6.90
N GLY A 49 18.64 6.89 6.53
CA GLY A 49 17.45 6.03 6.62
C GLY A 49 16.98 5.82 8.06
N PHE A 50 17.90 5.77 9.03
CA PHE A 50 17.52 5.70 10.44
C PHE A 50 16.82 6.98 10.91
N VAL A 51 17.41 8.15 10.65
CA VAL A 51 16.87 9.44 11.13
C VAL A 51 15.64 9.88 10.34
N LYS A 52 15.73 9.88 9.00
CA LYS A 52 14.65 10.37 8.11
C LYS A 52 13.63 9.30 7.74
N GLY A 53 13.92 8.02 8.02
CA GLY A 53 13.02 6.90 7.72
C GLY A 53 12.47 6.24 8.97
N THR A 54 13.31 5.80 9.90
CA THR A 54 12.83 4.99 11.05
C THR A 54 12.00 5.80 12.04
N ILE A 55 12.52 6.96 12.49
CA ILE A 55 11.78 7.86 13.40
C ILE A 55 10.36 8.13 12.87
N PRO A 56 10.19 8.56 11.61
CA PRO A 56 8.87 8.79 11.06
C PRO A 56 8.01 7.55 10.80
N GLN A 57 8.63 6.47 10.37
CA GLN A 57 7.94 5.26 9.97
C GLN A 57 7.45 4.45 11.17
N LEU A 58 8.03 4.63 12.36
CA LEU A 58 7.62 3.95 13.59
C LEU A 58 6.15 4.20 13.95
N PRO A 59 5.69 5.44 14.20
CA PRO A 59 4.29 5.69 14.54
C PRO A 59 3.35 5.29 13.38
N LEU A 60 3.72 5.61 12.14
CA LEU A 60 2.94 5.25 10.95
C LEU A 60 2.74 3.72 10.84
N THR A 61 3.80 2.93 11.03
CA THR A 61 3.72 1.46 10.94
C THR A 61 2.92 0.88 12.10
N VAL A 62 3.15 1.35 13.33
CA VAL A 62 2.40 0.88 14.49
C VAL A 62 0.89 1.16 14.32
N LEU A 63 0.53 2.40 13.97
CA LEU A 63 -0.88 2.80 13.87
C LEU A 63 -1.56 2.20 12.63
N ASN A 64 -0.97 2.35 11.45
CA ASN A 64 -1.60 1.96 10.18
C ASN A 64 -1.47 0.46 9.88
N SER A 65 -0.33 -0.14 10.25
CA SER A 65 0.03 -1.48 9.80
C SER A 65 -0.08 -2.56 10.88
N VAL A 66 -0.17 -2.17 12.16
CA VAL A 66 -0.36 -3.11 13.27
C VAL A 66 -1.73 -2.90 13.92
N ILE A 67 -1.96 -1.75 14.55
CA ILE A 67 -3.19 -1.50 15.34
C ILE A 67 -4.42 -1.50 14.44
N SER A 68 -4.41 -0.74 13.33
CA SER A 68 -5.55 -0.66 12.41
C SER A 68 -5.89 -2.02 11.80
N VAL A 69 -4.89 -2.84 11.47
CA VAL A 69 -5.11 -4.19 10.94
C VAL A 69 -5.73 -5.10 12.00
N CYS A 70 -5.21 -5.10 13.23
CA CYS A 70 -5.75 -5.90 14.33
C CYS A 70 -7.20 -5.52 14.64
N LYS A 71 -7.49 -4.21 14.73
CA LYS A 71 -8.83 -3.70 15.00
C LYS A 71 -9.81 -4.09 13.89
N LEU A 72 -9.43 -3.83 12.64
CA LEU A 72 -10.28 -4.16 11.49
C LEU A 72 -10.51 -5.68 11.38
N SER A 73 -9.50 -6.50 11.64
CA SER A 73 -9.66 -7.95 11.64
C SER A 73 -10.65 -8.42 12.71
N SER A 74 -10.60 -7.86 13.92
CA SER A 74 -11.56 -8.19 14.98
C SER A 74 -12.98 -7.79 14.61
N ASP A 75 -13.15 -6.62 13.98
CA ASP A 75 -14.46 -6.12 13.53
C ASP A 75 -15.06 -6.96 12.39
N LEU A 76 -14.23 -7.45 11.47
CA LEU A 76 -14.67 -8.24 10.31
C LEU A 76 -14.80 -9.75 10.60
N PHE A 77 -14.02 -10.26 11.54
CA PHE A 77 -13.93 -11.68 11.88
C PHE A 77 -14.05 -11.88 13.40
N PRO A 78 -15.25 -11.72 13.98
CA PRO A 78 -15.46 -11.84 15.41
C PRO A 78 -15.01 -13.22 15.92
N GLY A 79 -14.31 -13.25 17.05
CA GLY A 79 -13.72 -14.47 17.64
C GLY A 79 -12.36 -14.88 17.06
N LYS A 80 -11.79 -14.13 16.11
CA LYS A 80 -10.44 -14.34 15.58
C LYS A 80 -9.56 -13.12 15.85
N GLU A 81 -9.17 -12.95 17.10
CA GLU A 81 -8.31 -11.83 17.49
C GLU A 81 -6.86 -12.03 17.01
N LEU A 82 -6.32 -10.98 16.38
CA LEU A 82 -4.92 -10.94 15.98
C LEU A 82 -4.08 -10.34 17.10
N SER A 83 -2.95 -10.98 17.40
CA SER A 83 -1.96 -10.42 18.32
C SER A 83 -1.18 -9.30 17.63
N ALA A 84 -1.22 -8.10 18.21
CA ALA A 84 -0.42 -6.96 17.74
C ALA A 84 1.09 -7.28 17.73
N ILE A 85 1.57 -8.12 18.65
CA ILE A 85 2.97 -8.57 18.72
C ILE A 85 3.31 -9.46 17.52
N LEU A 86 2.45 -10.40 17.18
CA LEU A 86 2.69 -11.28 16.02
C LEU A 86 2.61 -10.50 14.70
N VAL A 87 1.65 -9.57 14.60
CA VAL A 87 1.52 -8.70 13.43
C VAL A 87 2.75 -7.79 13.30
N SER A 88 3.23 -7.17 14.38
CA SER A 88 4.43 -6.32 14.33
C SER A 88 5.69 -7.12 13.97
N MET A 89 5.84 -8.34 14.52
CA MET A 89 6.96 -9.22 14.19
C MET A 89 6.99 -9.60 12.70
N THR A 90 5.84 -9.99 12.14
CA THR A 90 5.78 -10.36 10.71
C THR A 90 6.00 -9.17 9.78
N VAL A 91 5.52 -7.97 10.15
CA VAL A 91 5.84 -6.71 9.45
C VAL A 91 7.33 -6.38 9.55
N GLY A 92 7.95 -6.56 10.72
CA GLY A 92 9.39 -6.38 10.88
C GLY A 92 10.19 -7.33 9.97
N ILE A 93 9.88 -8.63 10.03
CA ILE A 93 10.58 -9.66 9.23
C ILE A 93 10.44 -9.40 7.73
N MET A 94 9.24 -9.09 7.22
CA MET A 94 9.06 -8.83 5.78
C MET A 94 9.89 -7.65 5.29
N ASN A 95 10.04 -6.60 6.10
CA ASN A 95 10.80 -5.40 5.74
C ASN A 95 12.30 -5.61 5.89
N VAL A 96 12.75 -6.30 6.95
CA VAL A 96 14.16 -6.64 7.15
C VAL A 96 14.65 -7.57 6.05
N VAL A 97 13.84 -8.53 5.61
CA VAL A 97 14.21 -9.40 4.48
C VAL A 97 14.14 -8.64 3.16
N GLY A 98 13.04 -7.92 2.91
CA GLY A 98 12.80 -7.25 1.64
C GLY A 98 13.81 -6.13 1.31
N CYS A 99 14.32 -5.40 2.31
CA CYS A 99 15.20 -4.26 2.08
C CYS A 99 16.52 -4.66 1.38
N TRP A 100 17.05 -5.86 1.65
CA TRP A 100 18.25 -6.39 0.98
C TRP A 100 18.04 -6.63 -0.52
N PHE A 101 16.80 -6.74 -0.98
CA PHE A 101 16.44 -6.95 -2.37
C PHE A 101 15.83 -5.71 -3.03
N GLY A 102 15.94 -4.54 -2.38
CA GLY A 102 15.41 -3.28 -2.89
C GLY A 102 13.90 -3.16 -2.79
N ALA A 103 13.24 -3.97 -1.96
CA ALA A 103 11.82 -3.82 -1.70
C ALA A 103 11.53 -2.49 -1.00
N VAL A 104 10.45 -1.84 -1.41
CA VAL A 104 9.90 -0.69 -0.70
C VAL A 104 9.26 -1.14 0.63
N PRO A 105 9.20 -0.27 1.66
CA PRO A 105 8.54 -0.59 2.92
C PRO A 105 7.12 -1.14 2.70
N SER A 106 6.84 -2.27 3.35
CA SER A 106 5.63 -3.07 3.14
C SER A 106 4.89 -3.34 4.46
N CYS A 107 3.61 -3.68 4.37
CA CYS A 107 2.79 -4.03 5.51
C CYS A 107 1.68 -5.03 5.12
N HIS A 108 0.95 -5.54 6.11
CA HIS A 108 -0.28 -6.32 5.84
C HIS A 108 -1.42 -5.43 5.30
N GLY A 109 -1.47 -4.17 5.73
CA GLY A 109 -2.36 -3.13 5.22
C GLY A 109 -3.85 -3.35 5.54
N ALA A 110 -4.42 -2.52 6.42
CA ALA A 110 -5.84 -2.61 6.77
C ALA A 110 -6.76 -2.40 5.56
N GLY A 111 -6.39 -1.50 4.64
CA GLY A 111 -7.14 -1.27 3.41
C GLY A 111 -7.18 -2.49 2.48
N GLY A 112 -6.08 -3.25 2.39
CA GLY A 112 -6.03 -4.50 1.63
C GLY A 112 -6.96 -5.57 2.21
N LEU A 113 -6.95 -5.72 3.54
CA LEU A 113 -7.87 -6.61 4.26
C LEU A 113 -9.34 -6.20 4.03
N ALA A 114 -9.66 -4.91 4.18
CA ALA A 114 -11.00 -4.37 3.93
C ALA A 114 -11.46 -4.65 2.49
N ALA A 115 -10.57 -4.44 1.50
CA ALA A 115 -10.87 -4.70 0.09
C ALA A 115 -11.16 -6.18 -0.14
N HIS A 116 -10.29 -7.09 0.33
CA HIS A 116 -10.54 -8.52 0.22
C HIS A 116 -11.88 -8.92 0.84
N TYR A 117 -12.21 -8.40 2.02
CA TYR A 117 -13.51 -8.64 2.67
C TYR A 117 -14.68 -8.10 1.84
N LYS A 118 -14.58 -6.87 1.32
CA LYS A 118 -15.59 -6.25 0.45
C LYS A 118 -15.83 -7.06 -0.82
N PHE A 119 -14.79 -7.70 -1.35
CA PHE A 119 -14.85 -8.59 -2.51
C PHE A 119 -15.24 -10.05 -2.17
N GLY A 120 -15.70 -10.32 -0.95
CA GLY A 120 -16.17 -11.65 -0.54
C GLY A 120 -15.07 -12.60 -0.06
N GLY A 121 -13.82 -12.15 0.01
CA GLY A 121 -12.72 -12.91 0.62
C GLY A 121 -12.95 -13.10 2.12
N ARG A 122 -12.83 -14.33 2.60
CA ARG A 122 -13.04 -14.68 4.02
C ARG A 122 -11.90 -15.52 4.62
N SER A 123 -10.86 -15.78 3.85
CA SER A 123 -9.70 -16.56 4.28
C SER A 123 -8.41 -15.95 3.75
N GLY A 124 -7.29 -16.31 4.39
CA GLY A 124 -5.95 -15.94 3.92
C GLY A 124 -5.61 -16.51 2.53
N GLY A 125 -6.36 -17.51 2.06
CA GLY A 125 -6.21 -18.07 0.71
C GLY A 125 -6.42 -17.03 -0.40
N CYS A 126 -7.33 -16.06 -0.21
CA CYS A 126 -7.54 -14.97 -1.16
C CYS A 126 -6.30 -14.09 -1.30
N VAL A 127 -5.61 -13.82 -0.18
CA VAL A 127 -4.38 -13.02 -0.13
C VAL A 127 -3.24 -13.81 -0.75
N ALA A 128 -3.10 -15.10 -0.39
CA ALA A 128 -2.08 -15.99 -0.94
C ALA A 128 -2.23 -16.14 -2.47
N PHE A 129 -3.45 -16.34 -2.97
CA PHE A 129 -3.71 -16.42 -4.41
C PHE A 129 -3.31 -15.13 -5.13
N LEU A 130 -3.69 -13.96 -4.60
CA LEU A 130 -3.29 -12.68 -5.17
C LEU A 130 -1.77 -12.49 -5.17
N GLY A 131 -1.09 -12.89 -4.09
CA GLY A 131 0.36 -12.86 -3.97
C GLY A 131 1.05 -13.76 -5.00
N VAL A 132 0.59 -15.00 -5.14
CA VAL A 132 1.11 -15.96 -6.14
C VAL A 132 0.85 -15.47 -7.55
N ALA A 133 -0.32 -14.91 -7.84
CA ALA A 133 -0.64 -14.35 -9.15
C ALA A 133 0.28 -13.17 -9.51
N LYS A 134 0.52 -12.24 -8.56
CA LYS A 134 1.48 -11.13 -8.75
C LYS A 134 2.91 -11.64 -8.94
N LEU A 135 3.34 -12.59 -8.12
CA LEU A 135 4.66 -13.20 -8.25
C LEU A 135 4.82 -13.89 -9.61
N GLY A 136 3.82 -14.64 -10.07
CA GLY A 136 3.83 -15.27 -11.39
C GLY A 136 3.92 -14.23 -12.52
N LEU A 137 3.17 -13.14 -12.41
CA LEU A 137 3.22 -12.04 -13.37
C LEU A 137 4.60 -11.35 -13.41
N ASP A 138 5.16 -11.08 -12.23
CA ASP A 138 6.49 -10.45 -12.08
C ASP A 138 7.61 -11.36 -12.57
N LEU A 139 7.54 -12.67 -12.31
CA LEU A 139 8.51 -13.63 -12.84
C LEU A 139 8.41 -13.77 -14.36
N ALA A 140 7.19 -13.74 -14.91
CA ALA A 140 6.96 -13.86 -16.34
C ALA A 140 7.39 -12.61 -17.11
N LEU A 141 7.09 -11.40 -16.61
CA LEU A 141 7.32 -10.14 -17.34
C LEU A 141 8.54 -9.34 -16.84
N GLY A 142 9.00 -9.57 -15.63
CA GLY A 142 10.12 -8.85 -15.02
C GLY A 142 9.97 -7.33 -15.10
N THR A 143 11.07 -6.66 -15.45
CA THR A 143 11.12 -5.19 -15.61
C THR A 143 10.19 -4.66 -16.69
N SER A 144 9.72 -5.52 -17.61
CA SER A 144 8.74 -5.12 -18.63
C SER A 144 7.40 -4.75 -18.03
N LEU A 145 7.01 -5.37 -16.91
CA LEU A 145 5.78 -4.98 -16.21
C LEU A 145 5.86 -3.53 -15.73
N VAL A 146 6.98 -3.13 -15.13
CA VAL A 146 7.21 -1.74 -14.68
C VAL A 146 7.16 -0.76 -15.85
N LYS A 147 7.70 -1.14 -17.02
CA LYS A 147 7.61 -0.31 -18.25
C LYS A 147 6.17 -0.13 -18.74
N ILE A 148 5.34 -1.16 -18.64
CA ILE A 148 3.91 -1.05 -18.99
C ILE A 148 3.20 -0.15 -17.99
N LEU A 149 3.40 -0.39 -16.70
CA LEU A 149 2.75 0.37 -15.63
C LEU A 149 3.20 1.85 -15.62
N SER A 150 4.42 2.17 -16.05
CA SER A 150 4.87 3.56 -16.17
C SER A 150 4.19 4.35 -17.29
N GLN A 151 3.50 3.67 -18.22
CA GLN A 151 2.66 4.32 -19.23
C GLN A 151 1.23 4.57 -18.74
N PHE A 152 0.89 4.14 -17.52
CA PHE A 152 -0.42 4.37 -16.94
C PHE A 152 -0.70 5.88 -16.83
N PRO A 153 -1.85 6.39 -17.32
CA PRO A 153 -2.13 7.81 -17.31
C PRO A 153 -2.14 8.40 -15.89
N ILE A 154 -1.25 9.36 -15.65
CA ILE A 154 -1.11 10.04 -14.34
C ILE A 154 -2.43 10.69 -13.91
N GLY A 155 -3.25 11.17 -14.85
CA GLY A 155 -4.57 11.72 -14.54
C GLY A 155 -5.52 10.71 -13.90
N PHE A 156 -5.56 9.46 -14.37
CA PHE A 156 -6.38 8.42 -13.75
C PHE A 156 -5.83 8.03 -12.38
N LEU A 157 -4.50 7.95 -12.24
CA LEU A 157 -3.87 7.69 -10.96
C LEU A 157 -4.22 8.79 -9.94
N GLY A 158 -4.17 10.06 -10.35
CA GLY A 158 -4.55 11.21 -9.53
C GLY A 158 -6.01 11.16 -9.08
N VAL A 159 -6.94 10.83 -9.99
CA VAL A 159 -8.37 10.66 -9.63
C VAL A 159 -8.56 9.52 -8.63
N MET A 160 -7.92 8.37 -8.85
CA MET A 160 -8.00 7.23 -7.93
C MET A 160 -7.46 7.59 -6.54
N LEU A 161 -6.31 8.26 -6.48
CA LEU A 161 -5.70 8.71 -5.23
C LEU A 161 -6.55 9.77 -4.53
N PHE A 162 -7.15 10.69 -5.28
CA PHE A 162 -8.03 11.73 -4.73
C PHE A 162 -9.26 11.12 -4.05
N PHE A 163 -9.94 10.18 -4.72
CA PHE A 163 -11.09 9.50 -4.12
C PHE A 163 -10.71 8.60 -2.95
N ALA A 164 -9.57 7.92 -3.02
CA ALA A 164 -9.04 7.18 -1.88
C ALA A 164 -8.78 8.10 -0.68
N GLY A 165 -8.23 9.30 -0.92
CA GLY A 165 -8.07 10.34 0.09
C GLY A 165 -9.39 10.79 0.70
N ILE A 166 -10.42 11.04 -0.12
CA ILE A 166 -11.77 11.37 0.37
C ILE A 166 -12.34 10.23 1.22
N GLU A 167 -12.25 8.98 0.76
CA GLU A 167 -12.77 7.81 1.49
C GLU A 167 -12.11 7.67 2.85
N LEU A 168 -10.78 7.90 2.93
CA LEU A 168 -10.05 7.96 4.21
C LEU A 168 -10.52 9.14 5.07
N THR A 169 -10.65 10.34 4.54
CA THR A 169 -11.12 11.51 5.32
C THR A 169 -12.52 11.32 5.86
N MET A 170 -13.40 10.60 5.16
CA MET A 170 -14.78 10.35 5.60
C MET A 170 -14.88 9.56 6.92
N THR A 171 -13.83 8.85 7.33
CA THR A 171 -13.81 8.18 8.65
C THR A 171 -13.79 9.18 9.81
N SER A 172 -13.35 10.42 9.58
CA SER A 172 -13.41 11.50 10.59
C SER A 172 -14.83 11.79 11.07
N ARG A 173 -15.86 11.47 10.27
CA ARG A 173 -17.27 11.61 10.68
C ARG A 173 -17.68 10.72 11.85
N LYS A 174 -16.86 9.74 12.21
CA LYS A 174 -17.11 8.83 13.34
C LYS A 174 -16.52 9.34 14.66
N LEU A 175 -15.84 10.49 14.66
CA LEU A 175 -15.35 11.11 15.89
C LEU A 175 -16.54 11.60 16.73
N SER A 176 -16.55 11.25 18.01
CA SER A 176 -17.67 11.50 18.92
C SER A 176 -17.47 12.72 19.82
N SER A 177 -16.24 13.22 19.96
CA SER A 177 -15.89 14.32 20.88
C SER A 177 -15.27 15.51 20.14
N VAL A 178 -15.37 16.68 20.78
CA VAL A 178 -14.74 17.92 20.27
C VAL A 178 -13.23 17.81 20.37
N GLU A 179 -12.75 17.16 21.44
CA GLU A 179 -11.34 16.91 21.72
C GLU A 179 -10.69 16.06 20.61
N ASP A 180 -11.31 14.93 20.23
CA ASP A 180 -10.79 14.08 19.15
C ASP A 180 -10.79 14.81 17.80
N SER A 181 -11.82 15.62 17.54
CA SER A 181 -11.93 16.43 16.33
C SER A 181 -10.84 17.51 16.28
N PHE A 182 -10.53 18.11 17.43
CA PHE A 182 -9.46 19.10 17.56
C PHE A 182 -8.08 18.47 17.32
N VAL A 183 -7.81 17.30 17.92
CA VAL A 183 -6.56 16.54 17.69
C VAL A 183 -6.42 16.19 16.21
N MET A 184 -7.46 15.64 15.58
CA MET A 184 -7.45 15.29 14.16
C MET A 184 -7.17 16.51 13.26
N LEU A 185 -7.79 17.66 13.55
CA LEU A 185 -7.56 18.90 12.80
C LEU A 185 -6.12 19.39 12.95
N ILE A 186 -5.56 19.37 14.16
CA ILE A 186 -4.16 19.73 14.38
C ILE A 186 -3.23 18.80 13.60
N CYS A 187 -3.40 17.48 13.73
CA CYS A 187 -2.60 16.50 12.98
C CYS A 187 -2.66 16.74 11.47
N THR A 188 -3.85 17.08 10.95
CA THR A 188 -4.06 17.39 9.53
C THR A 188 -3.34 18.67 9.11
N VAL A 189 -3.51 19.76 9.87
CA VAL A 189 -2.88 21.04 9.57
C VAL A 189 -1.36 20.92 9.61
N VAL A 190 -0.83 20.27 10.65
CA VAL A 190 0.61 20.06 10.82
C VAL A 190 1.17 19.20 9.68
N SER A 191 0.46 18.13 9.29
CA SER A 191 0.87 17.29 8.14
C SER A 191 0.89 18.06 6.83
N LEU A 192 -0.12 18.91 6.58
CA LEU A 192 -0.23 19.68 5.33
C LEU A 192 0.82 20.80 5.26
N VAL A 193 1.01 21.55 6.34
CA VAL A 193 1.95 22.68 6.40
C VAL A 193 3.39 22.17 6.42
N GLY A 194 3.65 21.09 7.16
CA GLY A 194 4.97 20.46 7.21
C GLY A 194 5.35 19.74 5.93
N SER A 195 4.38 19.47 5.03
CA SER A 195 4.54 18.54 3.89
C SER A 195 5.13 17.19 4.29
N ASP A 196 4.95 16.82 5.56
CA ASP A 196 5.53 15.66 6.18
C ASP A 196 4.48 15.02 7.07
N THR A 197 3.95 13.88 6.61
CA THR A 197 2.92 13.10 7.33
C THR A 197 3.38 12.72 8.73
N VAL A 198 4.68 12.71 8.96
CA VAL A 198 5.35 12.34 10.21
C VAL A 198 5.02 13.30 11.33
N LEU A 199 4.91 14.59 11.02
CA LEU A 199 4.64 15.60 12.02
C LEU A 199 3.19 15.54 12.53
N GLY A 200 2.30 14.88 11.78
CA GLY A 200 0.91 14.69 12.19
C GLY A 200 0.59 13.33 12.82
N PHE A 201 1.54 12.40 12.92
CA PHE A 201 1.40 11.13 13.64
C PHE A 201 2.03 11.19 15.03
#